data_AF-A0A7K2FM81-F1
#
_entry.id   AF-A0A7K2FM81-F1
#
_cell.length_a   1.000
_cell.length_b   1.000
_cell.length_c   1.000
_cell.angle_alpha   90.00
_cell.angle_beta   90.00
_cell.angle_gamma   90.00
#
_symmetry.space_group_name_H-M   'P 1'
#
loop_
_entity.id
_entity.type
_entity.pdbx_description
1 polymer ?
#
loop_
_entity_poly.entity_id
_entity_poly.type
_entity_poly.pdbx_seq_one_letter_code
_entity_poly.pdbx_strand_id
1 'polypeptide(L)'
;MTDDDGISARLRRRIRRDFPDAEVARGVAGALRGLAEELEYWGQDPERLMAAALFVADGKVRGLREAVLLGRVDGRDLLVAGGLAYDDWPEVMDAELGAR
;
A
#
# COMPACT_ATOMS: atom_id res chain seq x y z
N MET A 1 -16.30 1.95 -1.75
CA MET A 1 -16.79 0.91 -0.83
C MET A 1 -15.57 0.12 -0.37
N THR A 2 -15.01 0.48 0.78
CA THR A 2 -14.00 -0.35 1.46
C THR A 2 -14.74 -1.55 2.02
N ASP A 3 -14.35 -2.76 1.62
CA ASP A 3 -14.84 -3.97 2.27
C ASP A 3 -14.38 -3.96 3.75
N ASP A 4 -15.06 -4.74 4.59
CA ASP A 4 -15.01 -4.86 6.07
C ASP A 4 -13.61 -4.99 6.72
N ASP A 5 -12.54 -5.05 5.92
CA ASP A 5 -11.16 -5.23 6.35
C ASP A 5 -10.22 -4.05 6.04
N GLY A 6 -10.75 -2.86 5.72
CA GLY A 6 -9.97 -1.62 5.53
C GLY A 6 -9.12 -1.53 4.25
N ILE A 7 -9.12 -2.56 3.39
CA ILE A 7 -8.37 -2.60 2.12
C ILE A 7 -9.34 -2.54 0.95
N SER A 8 -9.10 -1.62 0.01
CA SER A 8 -9.94 -1.45 -1.18
C SER A 8 -9.88 -2.64 -2.13
N ALA A 9 -10.93 -2.80 -2.95
CA ALA A 9 -11.01 -3.86 -3.94
C ALA A 9 -9.85 -3.82 -4.95
N ARG A 10 -9.40 -2.62 -5.35
CA ARG A 10 -8.29 -2.45 -6.29
C ARG A 10 -6.95 -2.87 -5.70
N LEU A 11 -6.69 -2.53 -4.43
CA LEU A 11 -5.51 -3.03 -3.71
C LEU A 11 -5.56 -4.54 -3.54
N ARG A 12 -6.71 -5.13 -3.19
CA ARG A 12 -6.86 -6.60 -3.11
C ARG A 12 -6.53 -7.29 -4.43
N ARG A 13 -6.95 -6.73 -5.57
CA ARG A 13 -6.59 -7.23 -6.90
C ARG A 13 -5.09 -7.14 -7.14
N ARG A 14 -4.46 -6.00 -6.82
CA ARG A 14 -3.00 -5.81 -6.94
C ARG A 14 -2.22 -6.80 -6.09
N ILE A 15 -2.60 -6.96 -4.81
CA ILE A 15 -1.96 -7.91 -3.88
C ILE A 15 -1.98 -9.32 -4.45
N ARG A 16 -3.14 -9.79 -4.94
CA ARG A 16 -3.24 -11.15 -5.53
C ARG A 16 -2.43 -11.31 -6.82
N ARG A 17 -2.28 -10.25 -7.61
CA ARG A 17 -1.45 -10.26 -8.82
C ARG A 17 0.02 -10.37 -8.47
N ASP A 18 0.47 -9.55 -7.53
CA ASP A 18 1.87 -9.40 -7.19
C ASP A 18 2.36 -10.53 -6.26
N PHE A 19 1.45 -11.10 -5.46
CA PHE A 19 1.69 -12.21 -4.54
C PHE A 19 0.66 -13.33 -4.82
N PRO A 20 0.93 -14.25 -5.76
CA PRO A 20 -0.04 -15.26 -6.18
C PRO A 20 -0.28 -16.37 -5.13
N ASP A 21 0.65 -16.56 -4.19
CA ASP A 21 0.45 -17.46 -3.05
C ASP A 21 -0.56 -16.85 -2.05
N ALA A 22 -1.60 -17.61 -1.72
CA ALA A 22 -2.72 -17.13 -0.90
C ALA A 22 -2.36 -16.86 0.56
N GLU A 23 -1.39 -17.58 1.14
CA GLU A 23 -0.90 -17.30 2.50
C GLU A 23 -0.06 -16.03 2.49
N VAL A 24 0.81 -15.88 1.49
CA VAL A 24 1.63 -14.67 1.34
C VAL A 24 0.73 -13.45 1.11
N ALA A 25 -0.25 -13.53 0.19
CA ALA A 25 -1.19 -12.45 -0.07
C ALA A 25 -1.96 -12.00 1.18
N ARG A 26 -2.39 -12.96 2.02
CA ARG A 26 -3.03 -12.66 3.31
C ARG A 26 -2.07 -11.96 4.28
N GLY A 27 -0.83 -12.43 4.38
CA GLY A 27 0.21 -11.78 5.19
C GLY A 27 0.52 -10.36 4.73
N VAL A 28 0.61 -10.13 3.41
CA VAL A 28 0.79 -8.80 2.82
C VAL A 28 -0.37 -7.88 3.16
N ALA A 29 -1.61 -8.34 2.99
CA ALA A 29 -2.80 -7.56 3.34
C ALA A 29 -2.80 -7.16 4.83
N GLY A 30 -2.48 -8.08 5.73
CA GLY A 30 -2.37 -7.79 7.16
C GLY A 30 -1.29 -6.75 7.49
N ALA A 31 -0.11 -6.87 6.87
CA ALA A 31 0.99 -5.92 7.07
C ALA A 31 0.63 -4.50 6.58
N LEU A 32 -0.05 -4.39 5.44
CA LEU A 32 -0.50 -3.10 4.90
C LEU A 32 -1.54 -2.44 5.80
N ARG A 33 -2.47 -3.22 6.35
CA ARG A 33 -3.45 -2.71 7.32
C ARG A 33 -2.76 -2.17 8.57
N GLY A 34 -1.86 -2.96 9.17
CA GLY A 34 -1.13 -2.52 10.36
C GLY A 34 -0.31 -1.25 10.11
N LEU A 35 0.32 -1.14 8.94
CA LEU A 35 1.00 0.09 8.54
C LEU A 35 0.03 1.29 8.44
N ALA A 36 -1.12 1.11 7.80
CA ALA A 36 -2.10 2.18 7.65
C ALA A 36 -2.67 2.66 9.00
N GLU A 37 -2.95 1.73 9.92
CA GLU A 37 -3.40 2.03 11.29
C GLU A 37 -2.33 2.79 12.08
N GLU A 38 -1.06 2.36 12.01
CA GLU A 38 0.05 3.05 12.67
C GLU A 38 0.28 4.46 12.13
N LEU A 39 0.00 4.68 10.84
CA LEU A 39 0.21 5.94 10.16
C LEU A 39 -1.04 6.82 10.07
N GLU A 40 -2.19 6.38 10.59
CA GLU A 40 -3.46 7.12 10.53
C GLU A 40 -3.35 8.50 11.19
N TYR A 41 -2.56 8.61 12.28
CA TYR A 41 -2.33 9.87 12.99
C TYR A 41 -1.69 10.97 12.11
N TRP A 42 -1.05 10.60 11.00
CA TRP A 42 -0.39 11.54 10.09
C TRP A 42 -1.35 12.21 9.09
N GLY A 43 -2.65 11.89 9.15
CA GLY A 43 -3.69 12.51 8.32
C GLY A 43 -3.60 12.20 6.82
N GLN A 44 -2.83 11.18 6.45
CA GLN A 44 -2.71 10.71 5.06
C GLN A 44 -3.85 9.75 4.73
N ASP A 45 -4.21 9.68 3.45
CA ASP A 45 -5.17 8.68 2.98
C ASP A 45 -4.59 7.26 3.20
N PRO A 46 -5.30 6.37 3.94
CA PRO A 46 -4.83 5.01 4.22
C PRO A 46 -4.57 4.18 2.95
N GLU A 47 -5.38 4.35 1.91
CA GLU A 47 -5.23 3.65 0.64
C GLU A 47 -3.96 4.08 -0.08
N ARG A 48 -3.65 5.39 -0.06
CA ARG A 48 -2.42 5.96 -0.62
C ARG A 48 -1.17 5.39 0.06
N LEU A 49 -1.17 5.29 1.39
CA LEU A 49 -0.06 4.70 2.16
C LEU A 49 0.13 3.22 1.84
N MET A 50 -0.95 2.44 1.81
CA MET A 50 -0.89 1.02 1.44
C MET A 50 -0.41 0.82 0.00
N ALA A 51 -0.85 1.68 -0.93
CA ALA A 51 -0.40 1.63 -2.32
C ALA A 51 1.10 1.93 -2.45
N ALA A 52 1.59 2.96 -1.76
CA ALA A 52 3.02 3.30 -1.76
C ALA A 52 3.86 2.11 -1.28
N ALA A 53 3.44 1.44 -0.21
CA ALA A 53 4.13 0.26 0.30
C ALA A 53 4.11 -0.92 -0.69
N LEU A 54 3.00 -1.12 -1.41
CA LEU A 54 2.92 -2.13 -2.47
C LEU A 54 3.81 -1.80 -3.68
N PHE A 55 3.91 -0.54 -4.06
CA PHE A 55 4.73 -0.13 -5.20
C PHE A 55 6.22 -0.29 -4.89
N VAL A 56 6.65 0.09 -3.67
CA VAL A 56 8.01 -0.18 -3.18
C VAL A 56 8.27 -1.68 -3.09
N ALA A 57 7.27 -2.48 -2.71
CA ALA A 57 7.42 -3.93 -2.59
C ALA A 57 7.75 -4.63 -3.91
N ASP A 58 7.25 -4.13 -5.05
CA ASP A 58 7.51 -4.68 -6.39
C ASP A 58 7.31 -6.21 -6.44
N GLY A 59 6.20 -6.69 -5.85
CA GLY A 59 5.85 -8.11 -5.73
C GLY A 59 6.79 -8.97 -4.88
N LYS A 60 7.69 -8.36 -4.10
CA LYS A 60 8.67 -9.06 -3.26
C LYS A 60 8.38 -8.80 -1.78
N VAL A 61 8.26 -9.87 -1.00
CA VAL A 61 8.04 -9.79 0.46
C VAL A 61 9.15 -9.02 1.16
N ARG A 62 10.40 -9.13 0.68
CA ARG A 62 11.52 -8.33 1.19
C ARG A 62 11.28 -6.83 0.98
N GLY A 63 10.86 -6.43 -0.21
CA GLY A 63 10.56 -5.02 -0.51
C GLY A 63 9.40 -4.50 0.33
N LEU A 64 8.38 -5.33 0.59
CA LEU A 64 7.29 -4.95 1.49
C LEU A 64 7.79 -4.67 2.91
N ARG A 65 8.68 -5.52 3.44
CA ARG A 65 9.26 -5.29 4.77
C ARG A 65 10.05 -3.98 4.82
N GLU A 66 10.82 -3.69 3.78
CA GLU A 66 11.57 -2.43 3.66
C GLU A 66 10.63 -1.22 3.60
N ALA A 67 9.52 -1.32 2.86
CA ALA A 67 8.53 -0.27 2.77
C ALA A 67 7.83 0.00 4.11
N VAL A 68 7.46 -1.05 4.86
CA VAL A 68 6.85 -0.92 6.19
C VAL A 68 7.83 -0.25 7.17
N LEU A 69 9.11 -0.66 7.15
CA LEU A 69 10.12 -0.03 8.00
C LEU A 69 10.32 1.45 7.64
N LEU A 70 10.34 1.78 6.34
CA LEU A 70 10.45 3.16 5.87
C LEU A 70 9.27 4.01 6.34
N GLY A 71 8.04 3.53 6.14
CA GLY A 71 6.82 4.26 6.55
C GLY A 71 6.74 4.50 8.05
N ARG A 72 7.17 3.55 8.87
CA ARG A 72 7.26 3.70 10.33
C ARG A 72 8.23 4.78 10.78
N VAL A 73 9.27 5.05 9.98
CA VAL A 73 10.25 6.11 10.26
C VAL A 73 9.70 7.46 9.80
N ASP A 74 9.26 7.55 8.53
CA ASP A 74 8.56 8.73 7.99
C ASP A 74 7.60 8.29 6.88
N GLY A 75 6.30 8.50 7.09
CA GLY A 75 5.27 8.20 6.10
C GLY A 75 5.45 8.98 4.79
N ARG A 76 6.05 10.18 4.83
CA ARG A 76 6.33 10.98 3.63
C ARG A 76 7.43 10.35 2.80
N ASP A 77 8.46 9.79 3.42
CA ASP A 77 9.53 9.10 2.68
C ASP A 77 8.99 7.84 2.00
N LEU A 78 8.07 7.13 2.64
CA LEU A 78 7.34 6.03 2.00
C LEU A 78 6.55 6.53 0.77
N LEU A 79 5.83 7.65 0.89
CA LEU A 79 5.10 8.22 -0.24
C LEU A 79 6.04 8.64 -1.37
N VAL A 80 7.21 9.21 -1.06
CA VAL A 80 8.22 9.55 -2.07
C VAL A 80 8.76 8.28 -2.75
N ALA A 81 9.13 7.27 -1.98
CA ALA A 81 9.66 6.01 -2.50
C ALA A 81 8.63 5.26 -3.36
N GLY A 82 7.35 5.34 -2.98
CA GLY A 82 6.24 4.78 -3.75
C GLY A 82 5.80 5.63 -4.93
N GLY A 83 6.40 6.80 -5.19
CA GLY A 83 5.99 7.69 -6.28
C GLY A 83 4.62 8.35 -6.07
N LEU A 84 4.15 8.42 -4.83
CA LEU A 84 2.85 8.95 -4.45
C LEU A 84 2.97 10.19 -3.55
N ALA A 85 4.08 10.93 -3.55
CA ALA A 85 4.25 12.12 -2.69
C ALA A 85 3.58 13.39 -3.21
N TYR A 86 3.46 13.52 -4.53
CA TYR A 86 2.96 14.73 -5.19
C TYR A 86 1.45 14.69 -5.40
N ASP A 87 0.88 15.79 -5.89
CA ASP A 87 -0.57 15.98 -6.02
C ASP A 87 -1.22 15.11 -7.11
N ASP A 88 -0.42 14.55 -8.04
CA ASP A 88 -0.84 13.63 -9.10
C ASP A 88 -1.00 12.17 -8.63
N TRP A 89 -0.87 11.93 -7.32
CA TRP A 89 -1.01 10.60 -6.74
C TRP A 89 -2.33 9.88 -7.09
N PRO A 90 -3.51 10.55 -7.24
CA PRO A 90 -4.74 9.86 -7.64
C PRO A 90 -4.63 9.27 -9.04
N GLU A 91 -4.05 10.01 -9.99
CA GLU A 91 -3.84 9.57 -11.37
C GLU A 91 -2.85 8.40 -11.43
N VAL A 92 -1.77 8.45 -10.64
CA VAL A 92 -0.81 7.33 -10.52
C VAL A 92 -1.50 6.08 -9.97
N MET A 93 -2.32 6.23 -8.93
CA MET A 93 -3.08 5.09 -8.38
C MET A 93 -4.06 4.50 -9.39
N ASP A 94 -4.76 5.33 -10.16
CA ASP A 94 -5.69 4.86 -11.17
C ASP A 94 -4.97 4.16 -12.33
N ALA A 95 -3.78 4.62 -12.72
CA ALA A 95 -2.95 3.95 -13.72
C ALA A 95 -2.45 2.57 -13.25
N GLU A 96 -2.01 2.45 -12.00
CA GLU A 96 -1.39 1.22 -11.47
C GLU A 96 -2.39 0.17 -10.94
N LEU A 97 -3.52 0.64 -10.41
CA LEU A 97 -4.53 -0.18 -9.72
C LEU A 97 -5.87 -0.26 -10.47
N GLY A 98 -6.05 0.60 -11.46
CA GLY A 98 -7.33 0.87 -12.11
C GLY A 98 -8.14 1.93 -11.37
N ALA A 99 -9.04 2.56 -12.12
CA ALA A 99 -10.00 3.54 -11.59
C ALA A 99 -10.84 2.95 -10.44
N ARG A 100 -11.23 3.84 -9.53
CA ARG A 100 -11.97 3.52 -8.30
C ARG A 100 -13.38 3.04 -8.56
#